data_AF-A0A915YSY1-F1
#
_entry.id   AF-A0A915YSY1-F1
#
_cell.length_a   1.000
_cell.length_b   1.000
_cell.length_c   1.000
_cell.angle_alpha   90.00
_cell.angle_beta   90.00
_cell.angle_gamma   90.00
#
_symmetry.space_group_name_H-M   'P 1'
#
loop_
_entity.id
_entity.type
_entity.pdbx_description
1 polymer ?
#
loop_
_entity_poly.entity_id
_entity_poly.type
_entity_poly.pdbx_seq_one_letter_code
_entity_poly.pdbx_strand_id
1 'polypeptide(L)'
;MMKEIRLSVGTLPNSSPHFGTLITFSLAFSLAQRLEKLGKSVTVVVGLVDTGSLPTDRFILEDIEYQKSLASTGKINNYLTDFEELLKKLSSYFGNLNYEIVNQSSLSLHLKAPEIINKIINEKEKIGSLLFPETKRLGLRSACSQCGLADRYGLNNCYEDTRINFFCPRHDRYSIDIQKDGLQRLEFETPLRNLIRGLLYTEDNQEKNVPYSWLRVTGSDQAGFYQEQIFYKGAALLGIDITNSPLIVYSPLVVDWAGVKLSKSILVKGGYKYLIDQQLEYLINYQRFRKKFGDEGLRKLFKEVDLWLEEPSRLFRSYTIFYFAELFKEEKVITSDIQLEEETWISLQEAQVEVFPKYDI
;
A
#
# COMPACT_ATOMS: atom_id res chain seq x y z
N MET A 1 25.24 -11.71 17.04
CA MET A 1 23.83 -12.19 17.00
C MET A 1 23.28 -11.82 15.64
N MET A 2 22.68 -12.73 14.87
CA MET A 2 22.04 -12.35 13.59
C MET A 2 20.83 -11.48 13.92
N LYS A 3 20.74 -10.29 13.33
CA LYS A 3 19.56 -9.42 13.46
C LYS A 3 18.36 -10.11 12.80
N GLU A 4 17.20 -10.07 13.47
CA GLU A 4 15.91 -10.44 12.88
C GLU A 4 15.61 -9.54 11.68
N ILE A 5 14.88 -10.05 10.67
CA ILE A 5 14.37 -9.25 9.56
C ILE A 5 12.90 -8.93 9.81
N ARG A 6 12.54 -7.65 9.87
CA ARG A 6 11.15 -7.20 9.90
C ARG A 6 10.70 -6.74 8.52
N LEU A 7 9.73 -7.43 7.94
CA LEU A 7 9.16 -7.12 6.63
C LEU A 7 7.91 -6.26 6.78
N SER A 8 8.05 -4.96 6.54
CA SER A 8 6.95 -4.00 6.61
C SER A 8 6.10 -4.03 5.34
N VAL A 9 4.80 -4.28 5.50
CA VAL A 9 3.79 -4.16 4.45
C VAL A 9 2.59 -3.41 5.02
N GLY A 10 1.79 -2.70 4.23
CA GLY A 10 0.65 -1.99 4.81
C GLY A 10 -0.36 -1.47 3.82
N THR A 11 -1.54 -1.12 4.34
CA THR A 11 -2.70 -0.68 3.56
C THR A 11 -3.67 0.13 4.42
N LEU A 12 -4.59 0.83 3.75
CA LEU A 12 -5.70 1.55 4.37
C LEU A 12 -6.94 0.64 4.39
N PRO A 13 -7.42 0.19 5.57
CA PRO A 13 -8.57 -0.72 5.69
C PRO A 13 -9.92 0.00 5.56
N ASN A 14 -10.07 0.88 4.55
CA ASN A 14 -11.33 1.60 4.29
C ASN A 14 -12.31 0.82 3.36
N SER A 15 -11.97 -0.43 3.03
CA SER A 15 -12.78 -1.40 2.28
C SER A 15 -12.17 -2.79 2.50
N SER A 16 -12.93 -3.84 2.12
CA SER A 16 -12.40 -5.20 1.94
C SER A 16 -11.12 -5.18 1.08
N PRO A 17 -10.13 -6.06 1.31
CA PRO A 17 -8.92 -6.12 0.50
C PRO A 17 -9.25 -6.22 -1.00
N HIS A 18 -8.65 -5.35 -1.80
CA HIS A 18 -8.75 -5.42 -3.26
C HIS A 18 -7.56 -6.21 -3.80
N PHE A 19 -7.57 -6.56 -5.08
CA PHE A 19 -6.57 -7.45 -5.64
C PHE A 19 -5.13 -6.95 -5.52
N GLY A 20 -4.91 -5.62 -5.63
CA GLY A 20 -3.61 -4.99 -5.36
C GLY A 20 -3.09 -5.24 -3.93
N THR A 21 -3.98 -5.25 -2.93
CA THR A 21 -3.63 -5.63 -1.55
C THR A 21 -3.31 -7.13 -1.46
N LEU A 22 -4.09 -8.00 -2.11
CA LEU A 22 -3.84 -9.44 -2.10
C LEU A 22 -2.43 -9.74 -2.62
N ILE A 23 -2.07 -9.25 -3.81
CA ILE A 23 -0.76 -9.54 -4.40
C ILE A 23 0.41 -8.97 -3.58
N THR A 24 0.24 -7.78 -2.99
CA THR A 24 1.31 -7.14 -2.21
C THR A 24 1.54 -7.87 -0.90
N PHE A 25 0.48 -8.31 -0.24
CA PHE A 25 0.58 -9.10 0.98
C PHE A 25 1.14 -10.50 0.66
N SER A 26 0.66 -11.16 -0.41
CA SER A 26 1.21 -12.44 -0.88
C SER A 26 2.72 -12.35 -1.16
N LEU A 27 3.18 -11.27 -1.80
CA LEU A 27 4.60 -11.09 -2.08
C LEU A 27 5.43 -10.93 -0.80
N ALA A 28 4.90 -10.20 0.19
CA ALA A 28 5.57 -10.03 1.48
C ALA A 28 5.73 -11.37 2.23
N PHE A 29 4.68 -12.19 2.26
CA PHE A 29 4.72 -13.50 2.91
C PHE A 29 5.58 -14.51 2.12
N SER A 30 5.54 -14.52 0.78
CA SER A 30 6.43 -15.34 -0.05
C SER A 30 7.91 -14.97 0.18
N LEU A 31 8.22 -13.67 0.22
CA LEU A 31 9.58 -13.19 0.52
C LEU A 31 10.04 -13.60 1.92
N ALA A 32 9.16 -13.48 2.91
CA ALA A 32 9.43 -13.89 4.29
C ALA A 32 9.77 -15.39 4.37
N GLN A 33 8.97 -16.25 3.73
CA GLN A 33 9.25 -17.69 3.69
C GLN A 33 10.63 -18.00 3.08
N ARG A 34 10.98 -17.33 1.98
CA ARG A 34 12.29 -17.54 1.33
C ARG A 34 13.43 -17.12 2.23
N LEU A 35 13.28 -16.03 2.97
CA LEU A 35 14.27 -15.59 3.96
C LEU A 35 14.40 -16.57 5.14
N GLU A 36 13.29 -17.13 5.64
CA GLU A 36 13.34 -18.19 6.66
C GLU A 36 14.04 -19.45 6.17
N LYS A 37 13.77 -19.87 4.92
CA LYS A 37 14.46 -20.99 4.27
C LYS A 37 15.98 -20.76 4.12
N LEU A 38 16.41 -19.49 4.07
CA LEU A 38 17.82 -19.08 4.10
C LEU A 38 18.40 -18.97 5.53
N GLY A 39 17.66 -19.43 6.55
CA GLY A 39 18.08 -19.42 7.94
C GLY A 39 17.99 -18.06 8.64
N LYS A 40 17.18 -17.12 8.12
CA LYS A 40 16.91 -15.84 8.77
C LYS A 40 15.71 -15.95 9.70
N SER A 41 15.75 -15.24 10.82
CA SER A 41 14.55 -15.00 11.64
C SER A 41 13.77 -13.85 11.02
N VAL A 42 12.48 -14.04 10.75
CA VAL A 42 11.65 -13.08 10.02
C VAL A 42 10.31 -12.87 10.70
N THR A 43 9.86 -11.62 10.80
CA THR A 43 8.49 -11.27 11.19
C THR A 43 7.89 -10.34 10.14
N VAL A 44 6.67 -10.65 9.68
CA VAL A 44 5.93 -9.75 8.78
C VAL A 44 5.15 -8.74 9.61
N VAL A 45 5.43 -7.45 9.41
CA VAL A 45 4.79 -6.35 10.14
C VAL A 45 3.74 -5.71 9.23
N VAL A 46 2.46 -5.93 9.54
CA VAL A 46 1.32 -5.49 8.73
C VAL A 46 0.74 -4.20 9.29
N GLY A 47 1.05 -3.08 8.65
CA GLY A 47 0.52 -1.77 8.98
C GLY A 47 -0.89 -1.54 8.43
N LEU A 48 -1.90 -1.53 9.29
CA LEU A 48 -3.26 -1.09 8.97
C LEU A 48 -3.42 0.39 9.34
N VAL A 49 -3.50 1.25 8.33
CA VAL A 49 -3.54 2.71 8.51
C VAL A 49 -4.95 3.13 8.94
N ASP A 50 -5.18 3.27 10.23
CA ASP A 50 -6.46 3.62 10.85
C ASP A 50 -6.76 5.13 10.88
N THR A 51 -5.77 5.95 10.55
CA THR A 51 -5.85 7.43 10.51
C THR A 51 -6.32 8.00 9.18
N GLY A 52 -6.54 7.17 8.15
CA GLY A 52 -7.15 7.61 6.90
C GLY A 52 -8.66 7.88 7.05
N SER A 53 -9.31 8.39 6.00
CA SER A 53 -10.74 8.74 6.00
C SER A 53 -11.47 8.21 4.77
N LEU A 54 -12.76 7.94 4.92
CA LEU A 54 -13.67 7.72 3.78
C LEU A 54 -14.14 9.04 3.19
N PRO A 55 -14.55 9.08 1.91
CA PRO A 55 -15.12 10.29 1.31
C PRO A 55 -16.33 10.84 2.08
N THR A 56 -17.14 9.97 2.70
CA THR A 56 -18.31 10.35 3.49
C THR A 56 -17.97 10.96 4.85
N ASP A 57 -16.70 10.88 5.29
CA ASP A 57 -16.20 11.44 6.54
C ASP A 57 -15.30 12.65 6.32
N ARG A 58 -15.40 13.28 5.15
CA ARG A 58 -14.69 14.50 4.76
C ARG A 58 -15.68 15.63 4.61
N PHE A 59 -15.26 16.81 5.06
CA PHE A 59 -16.09 18.00 5.15
C PHE A 59 -15.29 19.20 4.66
N ILE A 60 -15.92 20.11 3.95
CA ILE A 60 -15.31 21.40 3.60
C ILE A 60 -15.98 22.45 4.48
N LEU A 61 -15.17 23.21 5.21
CA LEU A 61 -15.61 24.35 6.03
C LEU A 61 -14.64 25.49 5.74
N GLU A 62 -15.15 26.62 5.24
CA GLU A 62 -14.35 27.80 4.90
C GLU A 62 -13.14 27.46 4.00
N ASP A 63 -13.38 26.69 2.93
CA ASP A 63 -12.38 26.20 1.98
C ASP A 63 -11.29 25.27 2.56
N ILE A 64 -11.44 24.85 3.82
CA ILE A 64 -10.54 23.90 4.47
C ILE A 64 -11.18 22.51 4.52
N GLU A 65 -10.44 21.51 4.04
CA GLU A 65 -10.85 20.11 4.11
C GLU A 65 -10.57 19.54 5.51
N TYR A 66 -11.64 19.22 6.24
CA TYR A 66 -11.59 18.48 7.50
C TYR A 66 -11.97 17.02 7.28
N GLN A 67 -11.47 16.15 8.15
CA GLN A 67 -11.84 14.74 8.12
C GLN A 67 -11.99 14.12 9.51
N LYS A 68 -12.68 12.99 9.57
CA LYS A 68 -12.60 12.05 10.69
C LYS A 68 -11.91 10.76 10.25
N SER A 69 -11.05 10.22 11.11
CA SER A 69 -10.31 8.99 10.81
C SER A 69 -11.19 7.74 10.91
N LEU A 70 -10.75 6.64 10.29
CA LEU A 70 -11.41 5.34 10.43
C LEU A 70 -11.44 4.86 11.89
N ALA A 71 -10.36 5.15 12.64
CA ALA A 71 -10.30 4.92 14.07
C ALA A 71 -11.37 5.74 14.81
N SER A 72 -11.41 7.06 14.57
CA SER A 72 -12.38 7.95 15.24
C SER A 72 -13.84 7.63 14.90
N THR A 73 -14.11 7.08 13.72
CA THR A 73 -15.48 6.71 13.28
C THR A 73 -15.83 5.26 13.61
N GLY A 74 -14.89 4.44 14.06
CA GLY A 74 -15.05 3.00 14.25
C GLY A 74 -15.21 2.20 12.95
N LYS A 75 -15.17 2.83 11.77
CA LYS A 75 -15.43 2.19 10.48
C LYS A 75 -14.33 1.23 10.04
N ILE A 76 -13.14 1.30 10.65
CA ILE A 76 -12.09 0.30 10.47
C ILE A 76 -12.57 -1.13 10.79
N ASN A 77 -13.46 -1.27 11.78
CA ASN A 77 -13.96 -2.56 12.25
C ASN A 77 -14.80 -3.29 11.20
N ASN A 78 -15.34 -2.57 10.21
CA ASN A 78 -16.17 -3.15 9.15
C ASN A 78 -15.41 -4.12 8.24
N TYR A 79 -14.08 -3.97 8.15
CA TYR A 79 -13.25 -4.73 7.23
C TYR A 79 -12.11 -5.48 7.92
N LEU A 80 -11.91 -5.27 9.22
CA LEU A 80 -10.78 -5.87 9.95
C LEU A 80 -10.80 -7.40 9.87
N THR A 81 -11.97 -8.02 10.00
CA THR A 81 -12.14 -9.48 9.87
C THR A 81 -11.65 -10.02 8.52
N ASP A 82 -11.88 -9.30 7.42
CA ASP A 82 -11.41 -9.71 6.09
C ASP A 82 -9.86 -9.71 6.02
N PHE A 83 -9.23 -8.71 6.64
CA PHE A 83 -7.77 -8.65 6.73
C PHE A 83 -7.21 -9.75 7.62
N GLU A 84 -7.81 -10.00 8.79
CA GLU A 84 -7.38 -11.06 9.69
C GLU A 84 -7.51 -12.46 9.06
N GLU A 85 -8.61 -12.73 8.35
CA GLU A 85 -8.77 -14.00 7.61
C GLU A 85 -7.68 -14.15 6.54
N LEU A 86 -7.47 -13.11 5.73
CA LEU A 86 -6.44 -13.11 4.69
C LEU A 86 -5.04 -13.38 5.26
N LEU A 87 -4.67 -12.69 6.35
CA LEU A 87 -3.36 -12.84 6.98
C LEU A 87 -3.15 -14.25 7.55
N LYS A 88 -4.18 -14.85 8.17
CA LYS A 88 -4.13 -16.25 8.62
C LYS A 88 -3.91 -17.21 7.45
N LYS A 89 -4.61 -17.00 6.33
CA LYS A 89 -4.45 -17.82 5.11
C LYS A 89 -3.05 -17.68 4.50
N LEU A 90 -2.52 -16.45 4.45
CA LEU A 90 -1.15 -16.17 3.98
C LEU A 90 -0.10 -16.83 4.87
N SER A 91 -0.17 -16.62 6.19
CA SER A 91 0.74 -17.23 7.15
C SER A 91 0.74 -18.75 6.99
N SER A 92 -0.43 -19.38 7.00
CA SER A 92 -0.56 -20.83 6.86
C SER A 92 -0.01 -21.35 5.53
N TYR A 93 -0.32 -20.70 4.40
CA TYR A 93 0.16 -21.14 3.09
C TYR A 93 1.67 -21.03 2.96
N PHE A 94 2.26 -19.94 3.45
CA PHE A 94 3.69 -19.67 3.34
C PHE A 94 4.53 -20.24 4.51
N GLY A 95 4.02 -21.24 5.24
CA GLY A 95 4.83 -22.02 6.20
C GLY A 95 4.63 -21.67 7.67
N ASN A 96 3.46 -21.14 8.04
CA ASN A 96 3.11 -20.67 9.39
C ASN A 96 3.99 -19.52 9.89
N LEU A 97 4.20 -18.54 9.02
CA LEU A 97 5.03 -17.37 9.30
C LEU A 97 4.46 -16.51 10.44
N ASN A 98 5.35 -15.98 11.27
CA ASN A 98 5.01 -14.97 12.27
C ASN A 98 4.64 -13.64 11.60
N TYR A 99 3.56 -13.04 12.07
CA TYR A 99 3.17 -11.69 11.66
C TYR A 99 2.56 -10.92 12.83
N GLU A 100 2.73 -9.60 12.79
CA GLU A 100 2.10 -8.66 13.72
C GLU A 100 1.25 -7.66 12.94
N ILE A 101 0.14 -7.23 13.55
CA ILE A 101 -0.71 -6.17 13.02
C ILE A 101 -0.44 -4.92 13.83
N VAL A 102 -0.05 -3.83 13.16
CA VAL A 102 0.22 -2.54 13.79
C VAL A 102 -0.62 -1.45 13.15
N ASN A 103 -0.94 -0.42 13.92
CA ASN A 103 -1.61 0.79 13.43
C ASN A 103 -0.59 1.93 13.27
N GLN A 104 -1.05 3.12 12.83
CA GLN A 104 -0.11 4.22 12.62
C GLN A 104 0.51 4.73 13.92
N SER A 105 -0.20 4.66 15.06
CA SER A 105 0.34 5.13 16.34
C SER A 105 1.54 4.31 16.83
N SER A 106 1.79 3.13 16.26
CA SER A 106 3.06 2.40 16.45
C SER A 106 4.29 3.19 16.00
N LEU A 107 4.18 4.02 14.94
CA LEU A 107 5.27 4.90 14.50
C LEU A 107 5.63 5.91 15.60
N SER A 108 4.62 6.39 16.32
CA SER A 108 4.76 7.35 17.41
C SER A 108 5.37 6.75 18.67
N LEU A 109 5.41 5.42 18.80
CA LEU A 109 6.07 4.72 19.91
C LEU A 109 7.57 4.50 19.67
N HIS A 110 8.06 4.80 18.46
CA HIS A 110 9.46 4.66 18.13
C HIS A 110 10.32 5.69 18.87
N LEU A 111 11.44 5.27 19.47
CA LEU A 111 12.30 6.14 20.29
C LEU A 111 12.77 7.40 19.53
N LYS A 112 13.08 7.25 18.24
CA LYS A 112 13.50 8.36 17.35
C LYS A 112 12.36 9.19 16.76
N ALA A 113 11.09 8.86 17.02
CA ALA A 113 9.97 9.60 16.45
C ALA A 113 9.96 11.09 16.83
N PRO A 114 10.15 11.50 18.11
CA PRO A 114 10.20 12.91 18.48
C PRO A 114 11.30 13.67 17.73
N GLU A 115 12.49 13.08 17.60
CA GLU A 115 13.63 13.70 16.91
C GLU A 115 13.35 13.92 15.41
N ILE A 116 12.85 12.87 14.72
CA ILE A 116 12.54 12.94 13.29
C ILE A 116 11.39 13.92 13.02
N ILE A 117 10.33 13.90 13.83
CA ILE A 117 9.19 14.80 13.67
C ILE A 117 9.63 16.25 13.90
N ASN A 118 10.48 16.51 14.90
CA ASN A 118 11.03 17.84 15.14
C ASN A 118 11.90 18.34 13.97
N LYS A 119 12.76 17.48 13.41
CA LYS A 119 13.54 17.79 12.19
C LYS A 119 12.63 18.18 11.01
N ILE A 120 11.54 17.44 10.80
CA ILE A 120 10.56 17.74 9.74
C ILE A 120 9.86 19.08 9.98
N ILE A 121 9.47 19.38 11.22
CA ILE A 121 8.81 20.65 11.57
C ILE A 121 9.74 21.85 11.40
N ASN A 122 11.02 21.69 11.71
CA ASN A 122 12.03 22.72 11.47
C ASN A 122 12.19 23.02 9.97
N GLU A 123 12.04 22.01 9.13
CA GLU A 123 12.09 22.12 7.66
C GLU A 123 10.69 22.16 6.99
N LYS A 124 9.65 22.54 7.75
CA LYS A 124 8.24 22.44 7.32
C LYS A 124 7.92 23.10 5.98
N GLU A 125 8.56 24.22 5.64
CA GLU A 125 8.32 24.92 4.38
C GLU A 125 8.88 24.13 3.18
N LYS A 126 10.08 23.55 3.32
CA LYS A 126 10.71 22.73 2.28
C LYS A 126 9.97 21.39 2.13
N ILE A 127 9.70 20.72 3.24
CA ILE A 127 9.01 19.43 3.24
C ILE A 127 7.54 19.58 2.83
N GLY A 128 6.85 20.62 3.30
CA GLY A 128 5.49 20.94 2.89
C GLY A 128 5.39 21.19 1.38
N SER A 129 6.29 22.00 0.83
CA SER A 129 6.33 22.26 -0.62
C SER A 129 6.66 21.01 -1.44
N LEU A 130 7.50 20.11 -0.92
CA LEU A 130 7.86 18.86 -1.59
C LEU A 130 6.69 17.86 -1.61
N LEU A 131 6.09 17.63 -0.43
CA LEU A 131 5.11 16.57 -0.22
C LEU A 131 3.68 16.98 -0.58
N PHE A 132 3.37 18.27 -0.44
CA PHE A 132 2.04 18.84 -0.63
C PHE A 132 2.14 20.16 -1.42
N PRO A 133 2.50 20.13 -2.70
CA PRO A 133 2.80 21.34 -3.48
C PRO A 133 1.63 22.33 -3.57
N GLU A 134 0.39 21.85 -3.51
CA GLU A 134 -0.81 22.69 -3.55
C GLU A 134 -0.98 23.52 -2.27
N THR A 135 -0.80 22.90 -1.10
CA THR A 135 -1.02 23.58 0.20
C THR A 135 0.27 24.16 0.78
N LYS A 136 1.42 23.60 0.40
CA LYS A 136 2.76 23.86 0.96
C LYS A 136 2.83 23.67 2.48
N ARG A 137 1.85 22.99 3.07
CA ARG A 137 1.75 22.69 4.50
C ARG A 137 2.08 21.24 4.77
N LEU A 138 2.54 20.96 5.98
CA LEU A 138 2.67 19.58 6.44
C LEU A 138 1.27 19.01 6.65
N GLY A 139 0.93 17.93 5.95
CA GLY A 139 -0.23 17.09 6.25
C GLY A 139 -0.08 16.33 7.58
N LEU A 140 0.23 17.07 8.63
CA LEU A 140 0.34 16.67 10.03
C LEU A 140 -0.93 17.12 10.72
N ARG A 141 -1.57 16.24 11.45
CA ARG A 141 -2.83 16.56 12.13
C ARG A 141 -2.90 15.90 13.49
N SER A 142 -3.86 16.34 14.27
CA SER A 142 -4.35 15.62 15.44
C SER A 142 -5.86 15.69 15.40
N ALA A 143 -6.54 14.65 15.88
CA ALA A 143 -7.99 14.67 15.99
C ALA A 143 -8.40 15.42 17.26
N CYS A 144 -9.44 16.27 17.13
CA CYS A 144 -10.08 16.88 18.28
C CYS A 144 -10.65 15.79 19.20
N SER A 145 -10.31 15.81 20.49
CA SER A 145 -10.75 14.79 21.46
C SER A 145 -12.27 14.77 21.67
N GLN A 146 -12.98 15.85 21.33
CA GLN A 146 -14.42 15.98 21.55
C GLN A 146 -15.26 15.52 20.34
N CYS A 147 -14.84 15.79 19.10
CA CYS A 147 -15.62 15.39 17.91
C CYS A 147 -14.86 14.61 16.84
N GLY A 148 -13.56 14.39 17.01
CA GLY A 148 -12.72 13.63 16.08
C GLY A 148 -12.40 14.35 14.76
N LEU A 149 -12.75 15.64 14.61
CA LEU A 149 -12.40 16.42 13.42
C LEU A 149 -10.93 16.79 13.44
N ALA A 150 -10.30 16.75 12.28
CA ALA A 150 -8.93 17.17 12.04
C ALA A 150 -8.83 17.90 10.69
N ASP A 151 -8.08 19.01 10.64
CA ASP A 151 -7.66 19.66 9.40
C ASP A 151 -6.77 18.66 8.63
N ARG A 152 -7.17 18.30 7.42
CA ARG A 152 -6.53 17.21 6.66
C ARG A 152 -5.10 17.57 6.26
N TYR A 153 -4.87 18.83 5.90
CA TYR A 153 -3.57 19.30 5.38
C TYR A 153 -2.84 20.23 6.36
N GLY A 154 -3.37 20.40 7.58
CA GLY A 154 -2.73 21.20 8.62
C GLY A 154 -2.62 22.68 8.26
N LEU A 155 -3.60 23.22 7.51
CA LEU A 155 -3.60 24.63 7.08
C LEU A 155 -3.63 25.59 8.26
N ASN A 156 -4.35 25.23 9.33
CA ASN A 156 -4.47 26.03 10.55
C ASN A 156 -3.42 25.72 11.63
N ASN A 157 -2.47 24.82 11.35
CA ASN A 157 -1.46 24.44 12.34
C ASN A 157 -0.47 25.59 12.58
N CYS A 158 -0.13 25.81 13.84
CA CYS A 158 0.97 26.71 14.24
C CYS A 158 2.04 25.91 14.98
N TYR A 159 3.30 26.28 14.79
CA TYR A 159 4.46 25.56 15.31
C TYR A 159 5.30 26.50 16.16
N GLU A 160 5.49 26.16 17.44
CA GLU A 160 6.20 26.95 18.44
C GLU A 160 7.18 26.04 19.19
N ASP A 161 8.46 26.06 18.81
CA ASP A 161 9.50 25.17 19.35
C ASP A 161 9.09 23.68 19.29
N THR A 162 8.75 23.09 20.43
CA THR A 162 8.29 21.68 20.54
C THR A 162 6.78 21.54 20.50
N ARG A 163 6.03 22.64 20.47
CA ARG A 163 4.56 22.66 20.53
C ARG A 163 3.96 22.82 19.14
N ILE A 164 2.94 22.00 18.87
CA ILE A 164 2.09 22.11 17.69
C ILE A 164 0.70 22.52 18.16
N ASN A 165 0.20 23.65 17.66
CA ASN A 165 -1.15 24.14 17.90
C ASN A 165 -2.04 23.73 16.74
N PHE A 166 -3.08 22.96 17.02
CA PHE A 166 -4.12 22.52 16.09
C PHE A 166 -5.39 23.36 16.28
N PHE A 167 -6.31 23.29 15.31
CA PHE A 167 -7.59 23.99 15.35
C PHE A 167 -8.75 23.04 15.07
N CYS A 168 -9.80 23.12 15.88
CA CYS A 168 -11.08 22.48 15.63
C CYS A 168 -12.16 23.55 15.41
N PRO A 169 -12.90 23.54 14.29
CA PRO A 169 -13.93 24.55 14.01
C PRO A 169 -15.12 24.52 14.98
N ARG A 170 -15.21 23.49 15.84
CA ARG A 170 -16.26 23.34 16.86
C ARG A 170 -15.80 23.56 18.29
N HIS A 171 -14.50 23.40 18.56
CA HIS A 171 -13.96 23.32 19.92
C HIS A 171 -12.66 24.13 20.10
N ASP A 172 -12.38 25.02 19.15
CA ASP A 172 -11.24 25.93 19.15
C ASP A 172 -9.86 25.23 19.15
N ARG A 173 -8.81 25.97 19.46
CA ARG A 173 -7.41 25.55 19.46
C ARG A 173 -7.08 24.62 20.61
N TYR A 174 -6.16 23.70 20.32
CA TYR A 174 -5.56 22.80 21.31
C TYR A 174 -4.14 22.44 20.86
N SER A 175 -3.28 22.03 21.80
CA SER A 175 -1.87 21.82 21.52
C SER A 175 -1.37 20.42 21.88
N ILE A 176 -0.29 20.01 21.24
CA ILE A 176 0.53 18.85 21.62
C ILE A 176 1.99 19.32 21.70
N ASP A 177 2.67 19.00 22.80
CA ASP A 177 4.11 19.17 22.99
C ASP A 177 4.84 17.88 22.63
N ILE A 178 5.68 17.91 21.60
CA ILE A 178 6.34 16.74 21.01
C ILE A 178 7.25 16.02 22.02
N GLN A 179 7.76 16.73 23.04
CA GLN A 179 8.68 16.18 24.02
C GLN A 179 7.98 15.66 25.28
N LYS A 180 6.81 16.23 25.62
CA LYS A 180 6.11 15.93 26.87
C LYS A 180 4.88 15.05 26.65
N ASP A 181 4.21 15.23 25.53
CA ASP A 181 2.99 14.51 25.22
C ASP A 181 3.28 13.26 24.39
N GLY A 182 2.39 12.29 24.53
CA GLY A 182 2.41 11.11 23.69
C GLY A 182 2.11 11.46 22.22
N LEU A 183 3.03 11.10 21.32
CA LEU A 183 2.90 11.34 19.88
C LEU A 183 1.84 10.46 19.20
N GLN A 184 1.18 9.55 19.92
CA GLN A 184 0.18 8.62 19.39
C GLN A 184 -1.05 9.38 18.85
N ARG A 185 -1.27 10.62 19.29
CA ARG A 185 -2.33 11.51 18.79
C ARG A 185 -1.99 12.20 17.48
N LEU A 186 -0.74 12.14 17.02
CA LEU A 186 -0.34 12.70 15.75
C LEU A 186 -0.75 11.75 14.62
N GLU A 187 -1.40 12.32 13.62
CA GLU A 187 -1.72 11.63 12.39
C GLU A 187 -1.04 12.27 11.18
N PHE A 188 -0.71 11.45 10.18
CA PHE A 188 0.04 11.89 9.02
C PHE A 188 -0.69 11.53 7.72
N GLU A 189 -0.77 12.49 6.80
CA GLU A 189 -1.16 12.24 5.42
C GLU A 189 -0.16 11.31 4.73
N THR A 190 -0.61 10.63 3.68
CA THR A 190 0.12 9.49 3.10
C THR A 190 1.58 9.80 2.70
N PRO A 191 1.89 10.91 2.00
CA PRO A 191 3.28 11.24 1.67
C PRO A 191 4.16 11.44 2.92
N LEU A 192 3.65 12.19 3.91
CA LEU A 192 4.37 12.46 5.15
C LEU A 192 4.57 11.20 5.99
N ARG A 193 3.53 10.35 6.10
CA ARG A 193 3.62 9.04 6.77
C ARG A 193 4.70 8.16 6.14
N ASN A 194 4.75 8.14 4.80
CA ASN A 194 5.73 7.35 4.06
C ASN A 194 7.16 7.84 4.32
N LEU A 195 7.37 9.17 4.34
CA LEU A 195 8.66 9.76 4.69
C LEU A 195 9.05 9.38 6.12
N ILE A 196 8.22 9.71 7.12
CA ILE A 196 8.49 9.43 8.54
C ILE A 196 8.83 7.96 8.76
N ARG A 197 8.00 7.04 8.24
CA ARG A 197 8.24 5.60 8.39
C ARG A 197 9.56 5.17 7.79
N GLY A 198 9.89 5.64 6.58
CA GLY A 198 11.16 5.31 5.94
C GLY A 198 12.38 5.84 6.71
N LEU A 199 12.27 7.04 7.30
CA LEU A 199 13.32 7.62 8.14
C LEU A 199 13.49 6.82 9.43
N LEU A 200 12.41 6.47 10.13
CA LEU A 200 12.48 5.65 11.34
C LEU A 200 13.12 4.28 11.07
N TYR A 201 12.74 3.63 9.96
CA TYR A 201 13.36 2.37 9.55
C TYR A 201 14.83 2.51 9.18
N THR A 202 15.24 3.67 8.66
CA THR A 202 16.64 3.97 8.36
C THR A 202 17.44 4.08 9.66
N GLU A 203 16.91 4.76 10.69
CA GLU A 203 17.54 4.85 12.01
C GLU A 203 17.73 3.45 12.64
N ASP A 204 16.69 2.62 12.64
CA ASP A 204 16.75 1.26 13.18
C ASP A 204 17.79 0.38 12.46
N ASN A 205 17.91 0.53 11.14
CA ASN A 205 18.90 -0.21 10.35
C ASN A 205 20.33 0.19 10.67
N GLN A 206 20.57 1.46 11.00
CA GLN A 206 21.89 1.99 11.37
C GLN A 206 22.26 1.65 12.81
N GLU A 207 21.28 1.56 13.71
CA GLU A 207 21.52 1.37 15.13
C GLU A 207 21.97 -0.06 15.45
N LYS A 208 23.14 -0.20 16.09
CA LYS A 208 23.71 -1.53 16.39
C LYS A 208 22.93 -2.27 17.45
N ASN A 209 22.32 -1.54 18.38
CA ASN A 209 21.57 -2.09 19.52
C ASN A 209 20.15 -2.52 19.17
N VAL A 210 19.64 -2.15 17.98
CA VAL A 210 18.34 -2.63 17.50
C VAL A 210 18.52 -4.08 17.00
N PRO A 211 17.79 -5.06 17.58
CA PRO A 211 18.02 -6.49 17.30
C PRO A 211 17.44 -6.95 15.96
N TYR A 212 16.91 -6.03 15.16
CA TYR A 212 16.30 -6.31 13.87
C TYR A 212 16.74 -5.30 12.80
N SER A 213 16.39 -5.58 11.55
CA SER A 213 16.51 -4.67 10.42
C SER A 213 15.27 -4.72 9.55
N TRP A 214 14.92 -3.59 8.96
CA TRP A 214 13.73 -3.40 8.17
C TRP A 214 13.97 -3.67 6.68
N LEU A 215 13.06 -4.46 6.11
CA LEU A 215 12.76 -4.51 4.70
C LEU A 215 11.33 -3.99 4.49
N ARG A 216 11.03 -3.46 3.31
CA ARG A 216 9.69 -2.96 2.99
C ARG A 216 9.15 -3.60 1.73
N VAL A 217 7.88 -3.98 1.75
CA VAL A 217 7.14 -4.46 0.57
C VAL A 217 5.97 -3.50 0.31
N THR A 218 5.86 -3.00 -0.92
CA THR A 218 4.81 -2.05 -1.29
C THR A 218 4.46 -2.16 -2.77
N GLY A 219 3.37 -1.52 -3.22
CA GLY A 219 3.02 -1.50 -4.63
C GLY A 219 4.00 -0.68 -5.46
N SER A 220 4.25 -1.10 -6.70
CA SER A 220 5.07 -0.33 -7.66
C SER A 220 4.47 1.02 -8.05
N ASP A 221 3.25 1.35 -7.62
CA ASP A 221 2.70 2.71 -7.70
C ASP A 221 3.44 3.71 -6.81
N GLN A 222 4.25 3.20 -5.88
CA GLN A 222 5.15 3.97 -5.02
C GLN A 222 6.60 3.92 -5.51
N ALA A 223 6.90 3.27 -6.64
CA ALA A 223 8.26 3.12 -7.17
C ALA A 223 8.71 4.30 -8.03
N GLY A 224 9.96 4.27 -8.47
CA GLY A 224 10.55 5.23 -9.40
C GLY A 224 10.43 6.66 -8.90
N PHE A 225 9.91 7.54 -9.76
CA PHE A 225 9.84 8.97 -9.51
C PHE A 225 9.09 9.34 -8.22
N TYR A 226 8.07 8.57 -7.84
CA TYR A 226 7.38 8.80 -6.57
C TYR A 226 8.33 8.62 -5.38
N GLN A 227 9.05 7.49 -5.34
CA GLN A 227 10.01 7.21 -4.26
C GLN A 227 11.16 8.23 -4.25
N GLU A 228 11.69 8.56 -5.43
CA GLU A 228 12.77 9.54 -5.59
C GLU A 228 12.40 10.92 -5.08
N GLN A 229 11.24 11.45 -5.48
CA GLN A 229 10.83 12.79 -5.08
C GLN A 229 10.30 12.85 -3.66
N ILE A 230 9.57 11.84 -3.19
CA ILE A 230 8.90 11.91 -1.88
C ILE A 230 9.84 11.44 -0.75
N PHE A 231 10.51 10.31 -0.93
CA PHE A 231 11.35 9.75 0.12
C PHE A 231 12.80 10.19 0.02
N TYR A 232 13.50 9.88 -1.09
CA TYR A 232 14.95 10.11 -1.16
C TYR A 232 15.31 11.59 -1.12
N LYS A 233 14.60 12.42 -1.90
CA LYS A 233 14.78 13.88 -1.84
C LYS A 233 14.35 14.46 -0.49
N GLY A 234 13.28 13.95 0.11
CA GLY A 234 12.84 14.36 1.45
C GLY A 234 13.89 14.05 2.53
N ALA A 235 14.46 12.84 2.51
CA ALA A 235 15.54 12.44 3.39
C ALA A 235 16.81 13.28 3.19
N ALA A 236 17.18 13.57 1.94
CA ALA A 236 18.32 14.43 1.62
C ALA A 236 18.14 15.86 2.14
N LEU A 237 16.93 16.44 2.03
CA LEU A 237 16.62 17.77 2.59
C LEU A 237 16.73 17.81 4.13
N LEU A 238 16.56 16.67 4.79
CA LEU A 238 16.69 16.51 6.24
C LEU A 238 18.11 16.10 6.66
N GLY A 239 19.04 15.97 5.72
CA GLY A 239 20.42 15.55 5.99
C GLY A 239 20.55 14.10 6.46
N ILE A 240 19.58 13.23 6.14
CA ILE A 240 19.59 11.82 6.56
C ILE A 240 20.33 10.98 5.52
N ASP A 241 21.25 10.14 6.00
CA ASP A 241 21.97 9.18 5.17
C ASP A 241 21.07 7.98 4.81
N ILE A 242 20.71 7.92 3.53
CA ILE A 242 19.83 6.89 2.97
C ILE A 242 20.56 5.59 2.58
N THR A 243 21.88 5.50 2.73
CA THR A 243 22.64 4.28 2.37
C THR A 243 22.18 3.05 3.16
N ASN A 244 21.69 3.27 4.38
CA ASN A 244 21.13 2.23 5.25
C ASN A 244 19.59 2.22 5.28
N SER A 245 18.96 2.92 4.33
CA SER A 245 17.49 2.90 4.20
C SER A 245 17.00 1.48 3.92
N PRO A 246 15.77 1.12 4.34
CA PRO A 246 15.24 -0.21 4.10
C PRO A 246 15.17 -0.50 2.60
N LEU A 247 15.67 -1.66 2.19
CA LEU A 247 15.44 -2.16 0.84
C LEU A 247 13.93 -2.29 0.62
N ILE A 248 13.46 -1.74 -0.51
CA ILE A 248 12.05 -1.75 -0.88
C ILE A 248 11.84 -2.72 -2.04
N VAL A 249 11.00 -3.73 -1.82
CA VAL A 249 10.54 -4.66 -2.85
C VAL A 249 9.18 -4.21 -3.33
N TYR A 250 9.05 -4.00 -4.64
CA TYR A 250 7.82 -3.51 -5.24
C TYR A 250 7.01 -4.65 -5.85
N SER A 251 5.75 -4.79 -5.44
CA SER A 251 4.83 -5.69 -6.12
C SER A 251 4.41 -5.10 -7.48
N PRO A 252 4.24 -5.95 -8.51
CA PRO A 252 3.74 -5.57 -9.82
C PRO A 252 2.43 -4.76 -9.76
N LEU A 253 2.26 -3.80 -10.67
CA LEU A 253 0.97 -3.15 -10.85
C LEU A 253 -0.02 -4.10 -11.51
N VAL A 254 -1.28 -3.99 -11.10
CA VAL A 254 -2.41 -4.54 -11.86
C VAL A 254 -3.11 -3.39 -12.56
N VAL A 255 -3.19 -3.47 -13.89
CA VAL A 255 -3.75 -2.43 -14.75
C VAL A 255 -4.92 -2.95 -15.57
N ASP A 256 -5.81 -2.05 -15.98
CA ASP A 256 -6.85 -2.38 -16.96
C ASP A 256 -6.34 -2.36 -18.41
N TRP A 257 -7.24 -2.51 -19.38
CA TRP A 257 -6.92 -2.47 -20.81
C TRP A 257 -6.32 -1.13 -21.27
N ALA A 258 -6.58 -0.05 -20.55
CA ALA A 258 -6.05 1.29 -20.84
C ALA A 258 -4.72 1.57 -20.12
N GLY A 259 -4.19 0.59 -19.38
CA GLY A 259 -2.99 0.77 -18.56
C GLY A 259 -3.26 1.52 -17.25
N VAL A 260 -4.52 1.76 -16.88
CA VAL A 260 -4.88 2.43 -15.64
C VAL A 260 -4.76 1.45 -14.49
N LYS A 261 -4.02 1.85 -13.45
CA LYS A 261 -3.87 1.05 -12.22
C LYS A 261 -5.24 0.78 -11.59
N LEU A 262 -5.50 -0.49 -11.30
CA LEU A 262 -6.62 -0.91 -10.46
C LEU A 262 -6.51 -0.25 -9.09
N SER A 263 -7.34 0.78 -8.87
CA SER A 263 -7.24 1.64 -7.69
C SER A 263 -8.52 1.65 -6.88
N LYS A 264 -8.32 1.64 -5.56
CA LYS A 264 -9.39 1.69 -4.58
C LYS A 264 -10.15 3.02 -4.60
N SER A 265 -9.50 4.13 -4.94
CA SER A 265 -10.14 5.45 -5.05
C SER A 265 -11.09 5.53 -6.25
N ILE A 266 -10.73 4.91 -7.37
CA ILE A 266 -11.61 4.83 -8.56
C ILE A 266 -12.81 3.93 -8.23
N LEU A 267 -12.59 2.80 -7.56
CA LEU A 267 -13.66 1.90 -7.11
C LEU A 267 -14.70 2.60 -6.24
N VAL A 268 -14.26 3.34 -5.21
CA VAL A 268 -15.17 4.02 -4.27
C VAL A 268 -15.98 5.13 -4.95
N LYS A 269 -15.50 5.69 -6.06
CA LYS A 269 -16.21 6.68 -6.87
C LYS A 269 -17.17 6.06 -7.90
N GLY A 270 -17.39 4.75 -7.87
CA GLY A 270 -18.22 4.04 -8.85
C GLY A 270 -17.52 3.79 -10.19
N GLY A 271 -16.20 3.99 -10.26
CA GLY A 271 -15.41 3.56 -11.39
C GLY A 271 -15.36 2.03 -11.49
N TYR A 272 -15.00 1.53 -12.68
CA TYR A 272 -14.99 0.10 -13.03
C TYR A 272 -16.37 -0.57 -13.21
N LYS A 273 -17.42 0.16 -13.58
CA LYS A 273 -18.70 -0.45 -13.97
C LYS A 273 -18.53 -1.57 -15.01
N TYR A 274 -17.65 -1.37 -15.98
CA TYR A 274 -17.33 -2.39 -16.99
C TYR A 274 -16.80 -3.71 -16.40
N LEU A 275 -16.11 -3.69 -15.25
CA LEU A 275 -15.68 -4.93 -14.58
C LEU A 275 -16.88 -5.69 -14.02
N ILE A 276 -17.87 -4.98 -13.49
CA ILE A 276 -19.11 -5.58 -13.01
C ILE A 276 -19.89 -6.15 -14.19
N ASP A 277 -20.01 -5.39 -15.28
CA ASP A 277 -20.69 -5.82 -16.50
C ASP A 277 -20.04 -7.08 -17.11
N GLN A 278 -18.71 -7.24 -16.94
CA GLN A 278 -17.94 -8.41 -17.36
C GLN A 278 -17.82 -9.51 -16.29
N GLN A 279 -18.52 -9.41 -15.16
CA GLN A 279 -18.48 -10.39 -14.05
C GLN A 279 -17.08 -10.60 -13.43
N LEU A 280 -16.26 -9.54 -13.46
CA LEU A 280 -14.91 -9.45 -12.91
C LEU A 280 -14.86 -8.76 -11.55
N GLU A 281 -16.00 -8.59 -10.87
CA GLU A 281 -16.05 -7.87 -9.59
C GLU A 281 -15.31 -8.56 -8.43
N TYR A 282 -14.86 -9.80 -8.63
CA TYR A 282 -13.99 -10.49 -7.68
C TYR A 282 -12.59 -9.85 -7.59
N LEU A 283 -12.14 -9.11 -8.63
CA LEU A 283 -10.84 -8.41 -8.62
C LEU A 283 -10.85 -7.15 -7.75
N ILE A 284 -12.01 -6.67 -7.31
CA ILE A 284 -12.12 -5.42 -6.54
C ILE A 284 -12.52 -5.64 -5.08
N ASN A 285 -12.87 -6.88 -4.70
CA ASN A 285 -13.37 -7.19 -3.37
C ASN A 285 -13.04 -8.64 -2.97
N TYR A 286 -12.29 -8.79 -1.88
CA TYR A 286 -11.87 -10.08 -1.34
C TYR A 286 -13.04 -11.00 -0.99
N GLN A 287 -14.12 -10.50 -0.37
CA GLN A 287 -15.29 -11.34 -0.08
C GLN A 287 -15.92 -11.90 -1.36
N ARG A 288 -16.00 -11.10 -2.43
CA ARG A 288 -16.48 -11.56 -3.74
C ARG A 288 -15.52 -12.57 -4.37
N PHE A 289 -14.22 -12.36 -4.25
CA PHE A 289 -13.20 -13.33 -4.65
C PHE A 289 -13.37 -14.68 -3.94
N ARG A 290 -13.49 -14.65 -2.61
CA ARG A 290 -13.70 -15.83 -1.77
C ARG A 290 -14.97 -16.57 -2.14
N LYS A 291 -16.07 -15.84 -2.35
CA LYS A 291 -17.34 -16.43 -2.75
C LYS A 291 -17.25 -17.15 -4.11
N LYS A 292 -16.48 -16.61 -5.06
CA LYS A 292 -16.36 -17.17 -6.41
C LYS A 292 -15.38 -18.32 -6.51
N PHE A 293 -14.21 -18.23 -5.87
CA PHE A 293 -13.11 -19.19 -6.06
C PHE A 293 -12.66 -19.94 -4.80
N GLY A 294 -13.19 -19.59 -3.63
CA GLY A 294 -12.87 -20.27 -2.37
C GLY A 294 -11.37 -20.22 -1.99
N ASP A 295 -10.93 -21.25 -1.27
CA ASP A 295 -9.52 -21.43 -0.88
C ASP A 295 -8.63 -21.77 -2.08
N GLU A 296 -9.17 -22.46 -3.09
CA GLU A 296 -8.41 -22.86 -4.28
C GLU A 296 -7.99 -21.65 -5.12
N GLY A 297 -8.87 -20.67 -5.28
CA GLY A 297 -8.52 -19.40 -5.92
C GLY A 297 -7.37 -18.67 -5.21
N LEU A 298 -7.36 -18.69 -3.88
CA LEU A 298 -6.26 -18.11 -3.12
C LEU A 298 -4.96 -18.89 -3.32
N ARG A 299 -5.01 -20.23 -3.32
CA ARG A 299 -3.83 -21.06 -3.59
C ARG A 299 -3.25 -20.78 -4.97
N LYS A 300 -4.09 -20.65 -6.00
CA LYS A 300 -3.67 -20.27 -7.35
C LYS A 300 -2.99 -18.89 -7.36
N LEU A 301 -3.60 -17.90 -6.72
CA LEU A 301 -3.03 -16.56 -6.60
C LEU A 301 -1.67 -16.57 -5.87
N PHE A 302 -1.59 -17.26 -4.74
CA PHE A 302 -0.38 -17.32 -3.93
C PHE A 302 0.75 -18.04 -4.66
N LYS A 303 0.44 -19.12 -5.39
CA LYS A 303 1.39 -19.81 -6.26
C LYS A 303 1.91 -18.88 -7.36
N GLU A 304 1.03 -18.15 -8.03
CA GLU A 304 1.42 -17.20 -9.08
C GLU A 304 2.35 -16.10 -8.53
N VAL A 305 2.04 -15.54 -7.36
CA VAL A 305 2.89 -14.53 -6.72
C VAL A 305 4.23 -15.10 -6.26
N ASP A 306 4.26 -16.35 -5.78
CA ASP A 306 5.50 -17.01 -5.36
C ASP A 306 6.48 -17.21 -6.53
N LEU A 307 5.95 -17.51 -7.73
CA LEU A 307 6.74 -17.58 -8.97
C LEU A 307 7.44 -16.26 -9.31
N TRP A 308 6.93 -15.10 -8.85
CA TRP A 308 7.59 -13.82 -9.13
C TRP A 308 8.97 -13.71 -8.48
N LEU A 309 9.19 -14.39 -7.35
CA LEU A 309 10.50 -14.45 -6.69
C LEU A 309 11.42 -15.55 -7.27
N GLU A 310 10.87 -16.52 -8.01
CA GLU A 310 11.63 -17.56 -8.72
C GLU A 310 12.07 -17.11 -10.10
N GLU A 311 11.20 -16.36 -10.79
CA GLU A 311 11.40 -15.84 -12.13
C GLU A 311 11.38 -14.30 -12.07
N PRO A 312 12.51 -13.62 -11.79
CA PRO A 312 12.52 -12.18 -11.57
C PRO A 312 11.92 -11.34 -12.69
N SER A 313 11.93 -11.82 -13.94
CA SER A 313 11.26 -11.19 -15.08
C SER A 313 9.75 -11.02 -14.88
N ARG A 314 9.13 -11.85 -14.03
CA ARG A 314 7.73 -11.73 -13.62
C ARG A 314 7.48 -10.67 -12.56
N LEU A 315 8.50 -10.33 -11.77
CA LEU A 315 8.41 -9.30 -10.72
C LEU A 315 8.54 -7.89 -11.28
N PHE A 316 9.39 -7.70 -12.28
CA PHE A 316 9.70 -6.39 -12.86
C PHE A 316 8.82 -6.04 -14.07
N ARG A 317 7.49 -6.17 -13.91
CA ARG A 317 6.50 -5.80 -14.94
C ARG A 317 5.15 -5.42 -14.35
N SER A 318 4.24 -4.99 -15.20
CA SER A 318 2.82 -4.83 -14.87
C SER A 318 2.01 -6.01 -15.41
N TYR A 319 0.91 -6.34 -14.74
CA TYR A 319 -0.05 -7.35 -15.16
C TYR A 319 -1.38 -6.71 -15.51
N THR A 320 -2.04 -7.21 -16.56
CA THR A 320 -3.41 -6.80 -16.83
C THR A 320 -4.38 -7.53 -15.90
N ILE A 321 -5.52 -6.93 -15.60
CA ILE A 321 -6.64 -7.62 -14.96
C ILE A 321 -7.05 -8.91 -15.70
N PHE A 322 -6.89 -8.93 -17.03
CA PHE A 322 -7.24 -10.06 -17.88
C PHE A 322 -6.28 -11.24 -17.71
N TYR A 323 -5.00 -10.97 -17.45
CA TYR A 323 -4.07 -12.04 -17.07
C TYR A 323 -4.60 -12.85 -15.88
N PHE A 324 -5.07 -12.16 -14.85
CA PHE A 324 -5.64 -12.82 -13.68
C PHE A 324 -7.01 -13.44 -13.98
N ALA A 325 -7.83 -12.81 -14.83
CA ALA A 325 -9.07 -13.43 -15.27
C ALA A 325 -8.82 -14.78 -15.96
N GLU A 326 -7.81 -14.87 -16.83
CA GLU A 326 -7.37 -16.12 -17.45
C GLU A 326 -6.78 -17.10 -16.41
N LEU A 327 -5.93 -16.63 -15.49
CA LEU A 327 -5.36 -17.46 -14.41
C LEU A 327 -6.43 -18.19 -13.59
N PHE A 328 -7.57 -17.55 -13.38
CA PHE A 328 -8.68 -18.12 -12.61
C PHE A 328 -9.71 -18.88 -13.45
N LYS A 329 -9.58 -18.93 -14.79
CA LYS A 329 -10.44 -19.82 -15.58
C LYS A 329 -10.18 -21.26 -15.15
N GLU A 330 -11.24 -22.04 -15.11
CA GLU A 330 -11.13 -23.49 -14.95
C GLU A 330 -10.34 -24.04 -16.14
N GLU A 331 -9.29 -24.82 -15.89
CA GLU A 331 -8.75 -25.69 -16.92
C GLU A 331 -9.90 -26.64 -17.28
N LYS A 332 -10.48 -26.46 -18.47
CA LYS A 332 -11.23 -27.56 -19.08
C LYS A 332 -10.20 -28.66 -19.27
N VAL A 333 -10.25 -29.68 -18.41
CA VAL A 333 -9.64 -30.97 -18.70
C VAL A 333 -10.33 -31.42 -19.98
N ILE A 334 -9.66 -31.23 -21.11
CA ILE A 334 -10.01 -31.95 -22.33
C ILE A 334 -9.62 -33.39 -22.02
N THR A 335 -10.55 -34.14 -21.42
CA THR A 335 -10.46 -35.60 -21.46
C THR A 335 -10.50 -35.95 -22.94
N SER A 336 -9.37 -36.44 -23.44
CA SER A 336 -9.17 -36.81 -24.83
C SER A 336 -10.05 -38.02 -25.19
N ASP A 337 -11.33 -37.77 -25.40
CA ASP A 337 -12.15 -38.52 -26.34
C ASP A 337 -12.34 -37.64 -27.57
N ILE A 338 -11.22 -37.30 -28.22
CA ILE A 338 -11.24 -36.76 -29.57
C ILE A 338 -11.46 -37.96 -30.49
N GLN A 339 -12.72 -38.22 -30.86
CA GLN A 339 -12.97 -38.77 -32.19
C GLN A 339 -12.46 -37.72 -33.18
N LEU A 340 -11.37 -38.07 -33.86
CA LEU A 340 -10.87 -37.34 -35.03
C LEU A 340 -11.95 -37.43 -36.12
N GLU A 341 -12.82 -36.44 -36.20
CA GLU A 341 -13.45 -36.09 -37.47
C GLU A 341 -12.44 -35.21 -38.22
N GLU A 342 -11.71 -35.84 -39.13
CA GLU A 342 -11.00 -35.17 -40.21
C GLU A 342 -12.02 -34.43 -41.06
N GLU A 343 -12.21 -33.13 -40.85
CA GLU A 343 -12.65 -32.26 -41.93
C GLU A 343 -12.32 -30.78 -41.63
N THR A 344 -11.77 -30.12 -42.66
CA THR A 344 -11.49 -28.67 -42.78
C THR A 344 -10.18 -28.11 -42.18
N TRP A 345 -9.04 -28.63 -42.65
CA TRP A 345 -7.82 -27.83 -42.85
C TRP A 345 -7.61 -27.56 -44.34
N ILE A 346 -8.37 -26.61 -44.91
CA ILE A 346 -7.99 -25.95 -46.18
C ILE A 346 -8.30 -24.46 -46.06
N SER A 347 -7.29 -23.64 -46.40
CA SER A 347 -7.31 -22.19 -46.66
C SER A 347 -7.17 -21.20 -45.49
N LEU A 348 -5.98 -21.17 -44.87
CA LEU A 348 -5.43 -19.92 -44.29
C LEU A 348 -3.99 -19.62 -44.73
N GLN A 349 -3.56 -20.18 -45.87
CA GLN A 349 -2.26 -19.87 -46.49
C GLN A 349 -2.34 -18.96 -47.73
N GLU A 350 -3.51 -18.44 -48.10
CA GLU A 350 -3.68 -17.56 -49.27
C GLU A 350 -4.17 -16.13 -48.94
N ALA A 351 -4.11 -15.71 -47.67
CA ALA A 351 -4.43 -14.32 -47.27
C ALA A 351 -3.19 -13.46 -46.98
N GLN A 352 -2.01 -13.86 -47.47
CA GLN A 352 -0.87 -12.95 -47.64
C GLN A 352 -0.78 -12.59 -49.11
N VAL A 353 -1.30 -11.42 -49.49
CA VAL A 353 -0.69 -10.38 -50.35
C VAL A 353 -1.79 -9.34 -50.61
N GLU A 354 -1.86 -8.29 -49.78
CA GLU A 354 -2.38 -6.99 -50.22
C GLU A 354 -1.40 -5.89 -49.76
N VAL A 355 -0.51 -5.58 -50.71
CA VAL A 355 0.09 -4.28 -51.05
C VAL A 355 0.01 -3.16 -50.00
N PHE A 356 1.14 -2.91 -49.33
CA PHE A 356 1.40 -1.63 -48.67
C PHE A 356 1.56 -0.51 -49.72
N PRO A 357 0.87 0.63 -49.61
CA PRO A 357 1.20 1.80 -50.40
C PRO A 357 2.52 2.41 -49.89
N LYS A 358 3.48 2.53 -50.82
CA LYS A 358 4.73 3.29 -50.62
C LYS A 358 4.40 4.74 -50.28
N TYR A 359 4.93 5.23 -49.17
CA TYR A 359 5.09 6.66 -48.96
C TYR A 359 6.41 7.07 -49.61
N ASP A 360 6.34 7.95 -50.61
CA ASP A 360 7.50 8.68 -51.11
C ASP A 360 7.92 9.73 -50.08
N ILE A 361 9.24 9.85 -49.92
CA ILE A 361 9.98 10.65 -48.93
C ILE A 361 9.79 12.16 -49.15
#